data_AF-A0A4R5FEG4-F1
#
_entry.id   AF-A0A4R5FEG4-F1
#
_cell.length_a   1.000
_cell.length_b   1.000
_cell.length_c   1.000
_cell.angle_alpha   90.00
_cell.angle_beta   90.00
_cell.angle_gamma   90.00
#
_symmetry.space_group_name_H-M   'P 1'
#
loop_
_entity.id
_entity.type
_entity.pdbx_description
1 polymer ?
#
loop_
_entity_poly.entity_id
_entity_poly.type
_entity_poly.pdbx_seq_one_letter_code
_entity_poly.pdbx_strand_id
1 'polypeptide(L)'
;MAEDGHRRRSTDLVLLALGPLLAPVYAAVNYAAIKAGVRAEVTGPEWEGDPPAAGEMTALGTDLWRLTVWIALFMGLVAVVYLVMGVLLRRRSRGRTVIMVLSGVLIVPYSLVFFVALANPVLALAGLYDTPDFSAGVPGWQAATPLIVLVAGLAQAVGMAMASSAGRRAARAGVEPAR
;
A
#
# COMPACT_ATOMS: atom_id res chain seq x y z
N MET A 1 -4.77 -34.21 -9.94
CA MET A 1 -3.42 -33.64 -9.67
C MET A 1 -3.06 -32.45 -10.56
N ALA A 2 -3.51 -32.34 -11.82
CA ALA A 2 -3.22 -31.17 -12.67
C ALA A 2 -3.97 -29.88 -12.28
N GLU A 3 -5.20 -29.99 -11.75
CA GLU A 3 -6.00 -28.83 -11.33
C GLU A 3 -5.42 -28.09 -10.11
N ASP A 4 -4.81 -28.81 -9.17
CA ASP A 4 -4.21 -28.23 -7.96
C ASP A 4 -3.00 -27.34 -8.27
N GLY A 5 -2.24 -27.71 -9.31
CA GLY A 5 -1.10 -26.94 -9.79
C GLY A 5 -1.51 -25.61 -10.41
N HIS A 6 -2.62 -25.58 -11.16
CA HIS A 6 -3.11 -24.36 -11.79
C HIS A 6 -3.71 -23.40 -10.77
N ARG A 7 -4.54 -23.90 -9.82
CA ARG A 7 -5.14 -23.09 -8.75
C ARG A 7 -4.08 -22.42 -7.87
N ARG A 8 -3.06 -23.17 -7.41
CA ARG A 8 -1.96 -22.60 -6.62
C ARG A 8 -1.17 -21.52 -7.37
N ARG A 9 -1.00 -21.67 -8.68
CA ARG A 9 -0.26 -20.70 -9.49
C ARG A 9 -0.99 -19.36 -9.57
N SER A 10 -2.31 -19.40 -9.71
CA SER A 10 -3.19 -18.24 -9.77
C SER A 10 -3.31 -17.53 -8.43
N THR A 11 -3.51 -18.24 -7.32
CA THR A 11 -3.63 -17.62 -5.98
C THR A 11 -2.40 -16.78 -5.60
N ASP A 12 -1.20 -17.26 -5.89
CA ASP A 12 0.05 -16.54 -5.56
C ASP A 12 0.25 -15.30 -6.47
N LEU A 13 -0.18 -15.34 -7.75
CA LEU A 13 -0.21 -14.13 -8.59
C LEU A 13 -1.22 -13.10 -8.07
N VAL A 14 -2.39 -13.54 -7.62
CA VAL A 14 -3.41 -12.66 -7.03
C VAL A 14 -2.87 -11.97 -5.78
N LEU A 15 -2.21 -12.73 -4.89
CA LEU A 15 -1.59 -12.18 -3.67
C LEU A 15 -0.49 -11.15 -3.98
N LEU A 16 0.34 -11.39 -4.99
CA LEU A 16 1.35 -10.43 -5.43
C LEU A 16 0.75 -9.18 -6.08
N ALA A 17 -0.32 -9.35 -6.87
CA ALA A 17 -1.02 -8.26 -7.55
C ALA A 17 -1.90 -7.42 -6.61
N LEU A 18 -2.23 -7.94 -5.43
CA LEU A 18 -3.01 -7.23 -4.43
C LEU A 18 -2.31 -5.95 -3.97
N GLY A 19 -0.98 -5.97 -3.84
CA GLY A 19 -0.21 -4.79 -3.40
C GLY A 19 -0.39 -3.56 -4.29
N PRO A 20 -0.06 -3.65 -5.60
CA PRO A 20 -0.26 -2.54 -6.53
C PRO A 20 -1.71 -2.10 -6.66
N LEU A 21 -2.67 -3.01 -6.47
CA LEU A 21 -4.10 -2.71 -6.53
C LEU A 21 -4.61 -1.98 -5.28
N LEU A 22 -4.06 -2.28 -4.11
CA LEU A 22 -4.48 -1.66 -2.86
C LEU A 22 -3.89 -0.26 -2.64
N ALA A 23 -2.79 0.10 -3.30
CA ALA A 23 -2.23 1.45 -3.27
C ALA A 23 -3.21 2.54 -3.79
N PRO A 24 -3.83 2.42 -4.98
CA PRO A 24 -4.84 3.38 -5.44
C PRO A 24 -6.12 3.33 -4.61
N VAL A 25 -6.48 2.17 -4.03
CA VAL A 25 -7.62 2.07 -3.10
C VAL A 25 -7.35 2.89 -1.83
N TYR A 26 -6.14 2.79 -1.27
CA TYR A 26 -5.72 3.61 -0.13
C TYR A 26 -5.84 5.11 -0.44
N ALA A 27 -5.38 5.54 -1.62
CA ALA A 27 -5.48 6.93 -2.05
C ALA A 27 -6.94 7.37 -2.22
N ALA A 28 -7.78 6.58 -2.89
CA ALA A 28 -9.18 6.91 -3.15
C ALA A 28 -9.99 7.02 -1.85
N VAL A 29 -9.76 6.12 -0.89
CA VAL A 29 -10.44 6.13 0.40
C VAL A 29 -10.02 7.35 1.23
N ASN A 30 -8.72 7.68 1.27
CA ASN A 30 -8.25 8.88 1.98
C ASN A 30 -8.69 10.19 1.29
N TYR A 31 -8.81 10.22 -0.04
CA TYR A 31 -9.37 11.36 -0.76
C TYR A 31 -10.80 11.69 -0.31
N ALA A 32 -11.63 10.66 -0.12
CA ALA A 32 -12.99 10.82 0.39
C ALA A 32 -13.02 11.38 1.83
N ALA A 33 -12.11 10.90 2.69
CA ALA A 33 -11.98 11.41 4.06
C ALA A 33 -11.51 12.87 4.08
N ILE A 34 -10.52 13.23 3.26
CA ILE A 34 -10.03 14.61 3.14
C ILE A 34 -11.14 15.54 2.66
N LYS A 35 -11.93 15.14 1.66
CA LYS A 35 -13.10 15.95 1.23
C LYS A 35 -14.13 16.17 2.33
N ALA A 36 -14.38 15.14 3.15
CA ALA A 36 -15.30 15.27 4.27
C ALA A 36 -14.76 16.26 5.32
N GLY A 37 -13.46 16.20 5.64
CA GLY A 37 -12.79 17.17 6.51
C GLY A 37 -12.83 18.59 5.96
N VAL A 38 -12.44 18.79 4.68
CA VAL A 38 -12.50 20.09 3.99
C VAL A 38 -13.92 20.66 4.02
N ARG A 39 -14.93 19.82 3.78
CA ARG A 39 -16.32 20.27 3.82
C ARG A 39 -16.71 20.74 5.22
N ALA A 40 -16.32 20.01 6.26
CA ALA A 40 -16.62 20.39 7.63
C ALA A 40 -15.92 21.70 8.02
N GLU A 41 -14.64 21.85 7.67
CA GLU A 41 -13.85 23.07 7.86
C GLU A 41 -14.54 24.30 7.25
N VAL A 42 -14.96 24.23 5.99
CA VAL A 42 -15.58 25.35 5.26
C VAL A 42 -17.00 25.66 5.75
N THR A 43 -17.68 24.70 6.35
CA THR A 43 -19.00 24.91 6.98
C THR A 43 -18.93 25.24 8.47
N GLY A 44 -17.71 25.30 9.02
CA GLY A 44 -17.45 25.53 10.43
C GLY A 44 -17.76 26.97 10.85
N PRO A 45 -18.09 27.21 12.13
CA PRO A 45 -18.39 28.55 12.64
C PRO A 45 -17.18 29.49 12.60
N GLU A 46 -15.96 28.94 12.58
CA GLU A 46 -14.70 29.71 12.55
C GLU A 46 -14.18 29.98 11.13
N TRP A 47 -14.92 29.60 10.09
CA TRP A 47 -14.50 29.82 8.71
C TRP A 47 -14.67 31.28 8.29
N GLU A 48 -13.57 31.99 8.12
CA GLU A 48 -13.55 33.42 7.74
C GLU A 48 -13.41 33.67 6.23
N GLY A 49 -13.21 32.62 5.41
CA GLY A 49 -12.96 32.74 3.97
C GLY A 49 -14.18 32.56 3.07
N ASP A 50 -14.02 32.81 1.77
CA ASP A 50 -14.97 32.30 0.78
C ASP A 50 -14.81 30.79 0.62
N PRO A 51 -15.89 30.02 0.40
CA PRO A 51 -15.78 28.60 0.10
C PRO A 51 -14.88 28.37 -1.13
N PRO A 52 -14.04 27.32 -1.13
CA PRO A 52 -13.24 26.98 -2.30
C PRO A 52 -14.13 26.78 -3.53
N ALA A 53 -13.62 27.12 -4.71
CA ALA A 53 -14.34 26.86 -5.95
C ALA A 53 -14.60 25.36 -6.14
N ALA A 54 -15.56 25.01 -7.00
CA ALA A 54 -15.91 23.62 -7.23
C ALA A 54 -14.70 22.79 -7.70
N GLY A 55 -14.24 21.87 -6.84
CA GLY A 55 -13.08 21.02 -7.10
C GLY A 55 -11.78 21.47 -6.46
N GLU A 56 -11.75 22.66 -5.85
CA GLU A 56 -10.63 23.14 -5.04
C GLU A 56 -10.75 22.67 -3.58
N MET A 57 -9.62 22.66 -2.88
CA MET A 57 -9.51 22.28 -1.47
C MET A 57 -8.87 23.42 -0.69
N THR A 58 -9.05 23.42 0.63
CA THR A 58 -8.26 24.27 1.53
C THR A 58 -6.77 23.95 1.40
N ALA A 59 -5.90 24.85 1.91
CA ALA A 59 -4.45 24.61 1.92
C ALA A 59 -4.12 23.29 2.65
N LEU A 60 -4.72 23.07 3.82
CA LEU A 60 -4.64 21.82 4.58
C LEU A 60 -5.09 20.61 3.77
N GLY A 61 -6.26 20.69 3.11
CA GLY A 61 -6.77 19.60 2.28
C GLY A 61 -5.84 19.26 1.11
N THR A 62 -5.22 20.27 0.50
CA THR A 62 -4.27 20.11 -0.62
C THR A 62 -2.97 19.45 -0.17
N ASP A 63 -2.41 19.87 0.97
CA ASP A 63 -1.19 19.28 1.54
C ASP A 63 -1.41 17.83 1.98
N LEU A 64 -2.55 17.54 2.61
CA LEU A 64 -2.94 16.18 2.96
C LEU A 64 -3.12 15.29 1.74
N TRP A 65 -3.74 15.82 0.69
CA TRP A 65 -3.91 15.08 -0.56
C TRP A 65 -2.56 14.78 -1.22
N ARG A 66 -1.67 15.78 -1.30
CA ARG A 66 -0.30 15.59 -1.83
C ARG A 66 0.47 14.54 -1.04
N LEU A 67 0.44 14.61 0.30
CA LEU A 67 1.10 13.62 1.15
C LEU A 67 0.54 12.22 0.93
N THR A 68 -0.79 12.07 0.88
CA THR A 68 -1.47 10.80 0.61
C THR A 68 -1.07 10.22 -0.75
N VAL A 69 -1.01 11.06 -1.79
CA VAL A 69 -0.57 10.64 -3.13
C VAL A 69 0.88 10.18 -3.10
N TRP A 70 1.79 10.91 -2.45
CA TRP A 70 3.19 10.50 -2.33
C TRP A 70 3.33 9.15 -1.61
N ILE A 71 2.60 8.94 -0.51
CA ILE A 71 2.55 7.67 0.21
C ILE A 71 2.08 6.55 -0.72
N ALA A 72 0.94 6.75 -1.40
CA ALA A 72 0.35 5.75 -2.28
C ALA A 72 1.26 5.42 -3.48
N LEU A 73 1.89 6.42 -4.10
CA LEU A 73 2.81 6.23 -5.22
C LEU A 73 4.05 5.45 -4.80
N PHE A 74 4.67 5.84 -3.68
CA PHE A 74 5.85 5.16 -3.17
C PHE A 74 5.53 3.70 -2.82
N MET A 75 4.41 3.47 -2.14
CA MET A 75 3.95 2.10 -1.86
C MET A 75 3.66 1.31 -3.12
N GLY A 76 2.96 1.90 -4.09
CA GLY A 76 2.65 1.27 -5.35
C GLY A 76 3.91 0.87 -6.10
N LEU A 77 4.94 1.73 -6.10
CA LEU A 77 6.24 1.43 -6.69
C LEU A 77 6.91 0.25 -6.00
N VAL A 78 7.01 0.26 -4.66
CA VAL A 78 7.58 -0.86 -3.89
C VAL A 78 6.80 -2.16 -4.15
N ALA A 79 5.47 -2.07 -4.21
CA ALA A 79 4.62 -3.22 -4.48
C ALA A 79 4.82 -3.79 -5.90
N VAL A 80 5.01 -2.93 -6.90
CA VAL A 80 5.35 -3.35 -8.28
C VAL A 80 6.70 -4.04 -8.31
N VAL A 81 7.70 -3.51 -7.59
CA VAL A 81 9.03 -4.14 -7.47
C VAL A 81 8.90 -5.54 -6.86
N TYR A 82 8.11 -5.70 -5.79
CA TYR A 82 7.86 -7.01 -5.19
C TYR A 82 7.13 -7.99 -6.11
N LEU A 83 6.15 -7.50 -6.88
CA LEU A 83 5.46 -8.31 -7.90
C LEU A 83 6.48 -8.83 -8.94
N VAL A 84 7.32 -7.96 -9.47
CA VAL A 84 8.37 -8.33 -10.45
C VAL A 84 9.33 -9.36 -9.85
N MET A 85 9.80 -9.14 -8.62
CA MET A 85 10.66 -10.09 -7.90
C MET A 85 10.00 -11.46 -7.72
N GLY A 86 8.73 -11.49 -7.31
CA GLY A 86 7.97 -12.73 -7.16
C GLY A 86 7.83 -13.50 -8.47
N VAL A 87 7.59 -12.79 -9.57
CA VAL A 87 7.55 -13.38 -10.92
C VAL A 87 8.92 -13.92 -11.34
N LEU A 88 10.00 -13.18 -11.10
CA LEU A 88 11.37 -13.61 -11.42
C LEU A 88 11.80 -14.82 -10.60
N LEU A 89 11.49 -14.87 -9.31
CA LEU A 89 11.78 -16.01 -8.43
C LEU A 89 11.10 -17.30 -8.91
N ARG A 90 9.95 -17.19 -9.58
CA ARG A 90 9.24 -18.33 -10.18
C ARG A 90 9.90 -18.85 -11.45
N ARG A 91 10.62 -18.01 -12.22
CA ARG A 91 11.19 -18.35 -13.54
C ARG A 91 12.56 -19.05 -13.50
N ARG A 92 13.00 -19.57 -12.34
CA ARG A 92 14.20 -20.42 -12.17
C ARG A 92 15.47 -19.77 -12.79
N SER A 93 15.98 -18.69 -12.19
CA SER A 93 17.24 -18.05 -12.65
C SER A 93 18.34 -17.91 -11.58
N ARG A 94 19.58 -17.83 -12.08
CA ARG A 94 20.78 -17.29 -11.41
C ARG A 94 20.44 -15.93 -10.80
N GLY A 95 20.86 -15.66 -9.56
CA GLY A 95 20.64 -14.37 -8.87
C GLY A 95 19.55 -14.37 -7.79
N ARG A 96 18.98 -15.54 -7.47
CA ARG A 96 17.96 -15.71 -6.43
C ARG A 96 18.34 -15.14 -5.05
N THR A 97 19.61 -15.25 -4.66
CA THR A 97 20.11 -14.69 -3.39
C THR A 97 20.05 -13.16 -3.41
N VAL A 98 20.41 -12.53 -4.53
CA VAL A 98 20.33 -11.07 -4.69
C VAL A 98 18.89 -10.59 -4.60
N ILE A 99 17.95 -11.30 -5.24
CA ILE A 99 16.52 -10.98 -5.15
C ILE A 99 16.01 -11.11 -3.69
N MET A 100 16.44 -12.14 -2.95
CA MET A 100 16.07 -12.29 -1.55
C MET A 100 16.63 -11.16 -0.67
N VAL A 101 17.90 -10.79 -0.84
CA VAL A 101 18.51 -9.67 -0.09
C VAL A 101 17.78 -8.37 -0.41
N LEU A 102 17.57 -8.08 -1.70
CA LEU A 102 16.88 -6.86 -2.11
C LEU A 102 15.44 -6.82 -1.59
N SER A 103 14.74 -7.96 -1.59
CA SER A 103 13.39 -8.06 -1.01
C SER A 103 13.36 -7.79 0.50
N GLY A 104 14.39 -8.21 1.23
CA GLY A 104 14.57 -7.91 2.64
C GLY A 104 14.89 -6.44 2.89
N VAL A 105 15.69 -5.80 2.04
CA VAL A 105 15.97 -4.36 2.14
C VAL A 105 14.72 -3.52 1.86
N LEU A 106 13.91 -3.90 0.88
CA LEU A 106 12.66 -3.20 0.53
C LEU A 106 11.59 -3.23 1.63
N ILE A 107 11.72 -4.11 2.63
CA ILE A 107 10.74 -4.15 3.72
C ILE A 107 10.89 -2.96 4.65
N VAL A 108 12.11 -2.43 4.79
CA VAL A 108 12.41 -1.27 5.63
C VAL A 108 11.65 -0.02 5.16
N PRO A 109 11.78 0.43 3.90
CA PRO A 109 11.00 1.58 3.42
C PRO A 109 9.50 1.30 3.41
N TYR A 110 9.07 0.05 3.17
CA TYR A 110 7.65 -0.31 3.24
C TYR A 110 7.09 -0.15 4.67
N SER A 111 7.80 -0.70 5.66
CA SER A 111 7.43 -0.58 7.08
C SER A 111 7.44 0.87 7.54
N LEU A 112 8.43 1.66 7.12
CA LEU A 112 8.47 3.10 7.45
C LEU A 112 7.21 3.82 6.98
N VAL A 113 6.76 3.56 5.75
CA VAL A 113 5.54 4.16 5.21
C VAL A 113 4.30 3.70 5.95
N PHE A 114 4.23 2.42 6.33
CA PHE A 114 3.16 1.92 7.19
C PHE A 114 3.11 2.65 8.54
N PHE A 115 4.27 2.86 9.18
CA PHE A 115 4.34 3.62 10.43
C PHE A 115 3.93 5.08 10.26
N VAL A 116 4.33 5.74 9.16
CA VAL A 116 3.88 7.10 8.84
C VAL A 116 2.37 7.15 8.65
N ALA A 117 1.79 6.17 7.96
CA ALA A 117 0.33 6.08 7.81
C ALA A 117 -0.37 5.83 9.16
N LEU A 118 0.22 5.01 10.03
CA LEU A 118 -0.31 4.69 11.36
C LEU A 118 -0.28 5.88 12.32
N ALA A 119 0.70 6.77 12.18
CA ALA A 119 0.79 8.02 12.96
C ALA A 119 -0.36 9.01 12.67
N ASN A 120 -1.26 8.66 11.73
CA ASN A 120 -2.41 9.44 11.31
C ASN A 120 -2.03 10.88 10.90
N PRO A 121 -1.43 11.05 9.72
CA PRO A 121 -0.98 12.36 9.26
C PRO A 121 -2.12 13.38 9.14
N VAL A 122 -3.36 12.91 8.98
CA VAL A 122 -4.56 13.76 8.94
C VAL A 122 -4.76 14.50 10.26
N LEU A 123 -4.71 13.79 11.39
CA LEU A 123 -4.85 14.41 12.71
C LEU A 123 -3.62 15.25 13.07
N ALA A 124 -2.42 14.78 12.72
CA ALA A 124 -1.19 15.52 12.99
C ALA A 124 -1.14 16.87 12.24
N LEU A 125 -1.52 16.90 10.96
CA LEU A 125 -1.56 18.12 10.16
C LEU A 125 -2.73 19.03 10.57
N ALA A 126 -3.90 18.48 10.91
CA ALA A 126 -5.01 19.28 11.43
C ALA A 126 -4.65 20.01 12.73
N GLY A 127 -3.89 19.36 13.62
CA GLY A 127 -3.37 20.01 14.83
C GLY A 127 -2.28 21.06 14.55
N LEU A 128 -1.46 20.87 13.52
CA LEU A 128 -0.46 21.86 13.10
C LEU A 128 -1.09 23.11 12.46
N TYR A 129 -2.19 22.94 11.75
CA TYR A 129 -2.94 24.03 11.12
C TYR A 129 -3.97 24.69 12.06
N ASP A 130 -4.13 24.19 13.29
CA ASP A 130 -5.11 24.65 14.28
C ASP A 130 -6.55 24.69 13.73
N THR A 131 -6.94 23.66 12.98
CA THR A 131 -8.27 23.55 12.35
C THR A 131 -9.10 22.43 12.99
N PRO A 132 -9.75 22.67 14.15
CA PRO A 132 -10.50 21.66 14.87
C PRO A 132 -11.71 21.14 14.08
N ASP A 133 -12.39 22.01 13.33
CA ASP A 133 -13.56 21.67 12.50
C ASP A 133 -13.23 20.66 11.40
N PHE A 134 -12.03 20.76 10.81
CA PHE A 134 -11.54 19.78 9.85
C PHE A 134 -11.45 18.40 10.51
N SER A 135 -10.82 18.32 11.69
CA SER A 135 -10.60 17.05 12.40
C SER A 135 -11.91 16.40 12.84
N ALA A 136 -12.90 17.20 13.25
CA ALA A 136 -14.24 16.74 13.61
C ALA A 136 -15.02 16.20 12.40
N GLY A 137 -14.75 16.73 11.20
CA GLY A 137 -15.33 16.28 9.94
C GLY A 137 -14.71 15.01 9.34
N VAL A 138 -13.53 14.60 9.81
CA VAL A 138 -12.87 13.39 9.31
C VAL A 138 -13.67 12.17 9.77
N PRO A 139 -14.09 11.29 8.84
CA PRO A 139 -14.82 10.09 9.21
C PRO A 139 -13.98 9.17 10.10
N GLY A 140 -14.56 8.63 11.18
CA GLY A 140 -13.83 7.78 12.14
C GLY A 140 -13.21 6.51 11.54
N TRP A 141 -13.71 6.03 10.40
CA TRP A 141 -13.10 4.91 9.67
C TRP A 141 -11.75 5.26 9.03
N GLN A 142 -11.40 6.55 8.89
CA GLN A 142 -10.14 6.99 8.29
C GLN A 142 -8.94 6.44 9.07
N ALA A 143 -9.06 6.33 10.39
CA ALA A 143 -8.04 5.75 11.27
C ALA A 143 -7.73 4.27 10.94
N ALA A 144 -8.65 3.56 10.28
CA ALA A 144 -8.45 2.18 9.85
C ALA A 144 -7.80 2.05 8.46
N THR A 145 -7.65 3.14 7.70
CA THR A 145 -7.05 3.10 6.35
C THR A 145 -5.61 2.59 6.29
N PRO A 146 -4.75 2.77 7.33
CA PRO A 146 -3.43 2.13 7.35
C PRO A 146 -3.51 0.59 7.30
N LEU A 147 -4.64 -0.03 7.70
CA LEU A 147 -4.82 -1.47 7.59
C LEU A 147 -4.84 -1.95 6.12
N ILE A 148 -5.24 -1.10 5.17
CA ILE A 148 -5.16 -1.39 3.74
C ILE A 148 -3.70 -1.63 3.34
N VAL A 149 -2.80 -0.78 3.84
CA VAL A 149 -1.35 -0.88 3.62
C VAL A 149 -0.78 -2.14 4.27
N LEU A 150 -1.24 -2.46 5.48
CA LEU A 150 -0.82 -3.68 6.18
C LEU A 150 -1.24 -4.93 5.40
N VAL A 151 -2.50 -5.01 5.00
CA VAL A 151 -3.05 -6.15 4.25
C VAL A 151 -2.32 -6.32 2.91
N ALA A 152 -2.04 -5.22 2.20
CA ALA A 152 -1.24 -5.23 0.98
C ALA A 152 0.15 -5.84 1.22
N GLY A 153 0.84 -5.41 2.28
CA GLY A 153 2.18 -5.89 2.61
C GLY A 153 2.18 -7.36 3.00
N LEU A 154 1.23 -7.77 3.82
CA LEU A 154 1.05 -9.17 4.22
C LEU A 154 0.75 -10.07 3.02
N ALA A 155 -0.16 -9.67 2.13
CA ALA A 155 -0.48 -10.42 0.93
C ALA A 155 0.75 -10.63 0.04
N GLN A 156 1.55 -9.57 -0.18
CA GLN A 156 2.76 -9.66 -0.98
C GLN A 156 3.87 -10.48 -0.29
N ALA A 157 4.02 -10.37 1.02
CA ALA A 157 4.97 -11.18 1.79
C ALA A 157 4.62 -12.68 1.68
N VAL A 158 3.35 -13.03 1.81
CA VAL A 158 2.87 -14.41 1.64
C VAL A 158 3.09 -14.89 0.20
N GLY A 159 2.75 -14.08 -0.81
CA GLY A 159 3.01 -14.39 -2.22
C GLY A 159 4.49 -14.64 -2.49
N MET A 160 5.38 -13.75 -2.03
CA MET A 160 6.83 -13.94 -2.17
C MET A 160 7.33 -15.21 -1.47
N ALA A 161 6.85 -15.50 -0.26
CA ALA A 161 7.22 -16.72 0.45
C ALA A 161 6.81 -17.98 -0.36
N MET A 162 5.58 -17.99 -0.88
CA MET A 162 5.07 -19.07 -1.73
C MET A 162 5.87 -19.22 -3.02
N ALA A 163 6.11 -18.13 -3.75
CA ALA A 163 6.93 -18.08 -4.96
C ALA A 163 8.36 -18.61 -4.71
N SER A 164 8.97 -18.23 -3.59
CA SER A 164 10.30 -18.72 -3.20
C SER A 164 10.30 -20.24 -2.94
N SER A 165 9.24 -20.79 -2.34
CA SER A 165 9.14 -22.22 -2.03
C SER A 165 8.93 -23.07 -3.29
N ALA A 166 8.17 -22.56 -4.27
CA ALA A 166 7.94 -23.24 -5.55
C ALA A 166 9.24 -23.38 -6.35
N GLY A 167 10.08 -22.35 -6.36
CA GLY A 167 11.40 -22.40 -7.00
C GLY A 167 12.35 -23.43 -6.37
N ARG A 168 12.25 -23.71 -5.05
CA ARG A 168 13.07 -24.77 -4.40
C ARG A 168 12.61 -26.17 -4.80
N ARG A 169 11.29 -26.39 -4.87
CA ARG A 169 10.70 -27.68 -5.27
C ARG A 169 11.01 -28.02 -6.73
N ALA A 170 10.89 -27.07 -7.64
CA ALA A 170 11.27 -27.28 -9.05
C ALA A 170 12.79 -27.54 -9.22
N ALA A 171 13.63 -26.86 -8.41
CA ALA A 171 15.08 -27.11 -8.40
C ALA A 171 15.41 -28.54 -7.93
N ARG A 172 14.76 -29.03 -6.86
CA ARG A 172 14.95 -30.40 -6.33
C ARG A 172 14.37 -31.48 -7.24
N ALA A 173 13.23 -31.23 -7.90
CA ALA A 173 12.62 -32.18 -8.84
C ALA A 173 13.39 -32.33 -10.16
N GLY A 174 14.32 -31.41 -10.48
CA GLY A 174 15.28 -31.59 -11.57
C GLY A 174 16.58 -32.29 -11.15
N VAL A 175 16.65 -32.80 -9.90
CA VAL A 175 17.73 -33.62 -9.38
C VAL A 175 17.15 -35.01 -9.13
N GLU A 176 16.81 -35.72 -10.20
CA GLU A 176 16.73 -37.19 -10.15
C GLU A 176 18.14 -37.68 -10.49
N PRO A 177 18.94 -38.17 -9.53
CA PRO A 177 20.13 -38.93 -9.89
C PRO A 177 19.63 -40.27 -10.40
N ALA A 178 19.71 -40.47 -11.72
CA ALA A 178 19.72 -41.81 -12.26
C ALA A 178 20.86 -42.58 -11.57
N ARG A 179 20.49 -43.58 -10.78
CA ARG A 179 21.34 -44.69 -10.36
C ARG A 179 20.53 -45.95 -10.52
#